data_AF-A0ABD0NIL4-F1
#
_entry.id   AF-A0ABD0NIL4-F1
#
_cell.length_a   1.000
_cell.length_b   1.000
_cell.length_c   1.000
_cell.angle_alpha   90.00
_cell.angle_beta   90.00
_cell.angle_gamma   90.00
#
_symmetry.space_group_name_H-M   'P 1'
#
loop_
_entity.id
_entity.type
_entity.pdbx_description
1 polymer ?
#
loop_
_entity_poly.entity_id
_entity_poly.type
_entity_poly.pdbx_seq_one_letter_code
_entity_poly.pdbx_strand_id
1 'polypeptide(L)'
;AMQYMELLPEERRPVAGTAGSLYRHKQLIRQLPSYDHDPAFCHSLSEVELKAMAQFVKSFKEESLGVGEVALPGEKCTAVKNEDASQEQPDPETTTNGTAQSPLSNKSEY
;
A
#
# COMPACT_ATOMS: atom_id res chain seq x y z
N ALA A 1 11.20 -14.67 6.38
CA ALA A 1 10.81 -13.54 5.50
C ALA A 1 12.02 -12.80 4.93
N MET A 2 13.00 -12.41 5.75
CA MET A 2 14.20 -11.65 5.30
C MET A 2 14.96 -12.33 4.15
N GLN A 3 15.29 -13.63 4.29
CA GLN A 3 16.00 -14.38 3.25
C GLN A 3 15.27 -14.39 1.89
N TYR A 4 13.94 -14.41 1.88
CA TYR A 4 13.17 -14.35 0.62
C TYR A 4 13.30 -12.98 -0.05
N MET A 5 13.29 -11.90 0.73
CA MET A 5 13.41 -10.54 0.19
C MET A 5 14.81 -10.30 -0.40
N GLU A 6 15.86 -10.89 0.16
CA GLU A 6 17.23 -10.82 -0.36
C GLU A 6 17.38 -11.53 -1.72
N LEU A 7 16.57 -12.55 -2.00
CA LEU A 7 16.56 -13.26 -3.29
C LEU A 7 15.87 -12.49 -4.41
N LEU A 8 15.12 -11.43 -4.10
CA LEU A 8 14.54 -10.57 -5.12
C LEU A 8 15.61 -9.65 -5.72
N PRO A 9 15.57 -9.40 -7.05
CA PRO A 9 16.37 -8.36 -7.67
C PRO A 9 16.21 -7.02 -6.93
N GLU A 10 17.27 -6.22 -6.85
CA GLU A 10 17.28 -4.96 -6.11
C GLU A 10 16.15 -4.02 -6.53
N GLU A 11 15.89 -3.96 -7.83
CA GLU A 11 14.87 -3.12 -8.43
C GLU A 11 13.44 -3.59 -8.14
N ARG A 12 13.28 -4.78 -7.55
CA ARG A 12 11.98 -5.40 -7.22
C ARG A 12 11.80 -5.65 -5.72
N ARG A 13 12.81 -5.38 -4.90
CA ARG A 13 12.68 -5.48 -3.43
C ARG A 13 11.69 -4.43 -2.92
N PRO A 14 10.60 -4.81 -2.22
CA PRO A 14 9.55 -3.88 -1.81
C PRO A 14 9.94 -3.07 -0.57
N VAL A 15 11.04 -2.32 -0.63
CA VAL A 15 11.51 -1.41 0.44
C VAL A 15 10.90 -0.03 0.21
N ALA A 16 10.35 0.62 1.24
CA ALA A 16 9.67 1.91 1.05
C ALA A 16 10.58 2.96 0.40
N GLY A 17 10.00 3.80 -0.45
CA GLY A 17 10.73 4.82 -1.21
C GLY A 17 11.57 4.30 -2.38
N THR A 18 11.75 2.98 -2.55
CA THR A 18 12.54 2.43 -3.65
C THR A 18 11.72 2.10 -4.90
N ALA A 19 12.40 1.89 -6.03
CA ALA A 19 11.79 1.41 -7.27
C ALA A 19 11.03 0.08 -7.07
N GLY A 20 11.52 -0.78 -6.19
CA GLY A 20 10.88 -2.07 -5.91
C GLY A 20 9.59 -1.94 -5.10
N SER A 21 9.44 -0.92 -4.24
CA SER A 21 8.14 -0.61 -3.62
C SER A 21 7.11 -0.16 -4.66
N LEU A 22 7.51 0.73 -5.58
CA LEU A 22 6.62 1.14 -6.68
C LEU A 22 6.26 -0.03 -7.60
N TYR A 23 7.23 -0.90 -7.90
CA TYR A 23 6.99 -2.13 -8.66
C TYR A 23 5.98 -3.02 -7.96
N ARG A 24 6.16 -3.28 -6.65
CA ARG A 24 5.25 -4.09 -5.85
C ARG A 24 3.84 -3.50 -5.81
N HIS A 25 3.70 -2.18 -5.68
CA HIS A 25 2.42 -1.49 -5.72
C HIS A 25 1.68 -1.75 -7.05
N LYS A 26 2.38 -1.65 -8.19
CA LYS A 26 1.81 -1.98 -9.50
C LYS A 26 1.38 -3.44 -9.62
N GLN A 27 2.16 -4.36 -9.05
CA GLN A 27 1.80 -5.79 -9.04
C GLN A 27 0.59 -6.07 -8.16
N LEU A 28 0.43 -5.39 -7.02
CA LEU A 28 -0.76 -5.52 -6.14
C LEU A 28 -2.06 -5.23 -6.90
N ILE A 29 -2.08 -4.15 -7.67
CA ILE A 29 -3.27 -3.76 -8.45
C ILE A 29 -3.68 -4.87 -9.43
N ARG A 30 -2.70 -5.59 -9.99
CA ARG A 30 -2.96 -6.70 -10.94
C ARG A 30 -3.42 -8.00 -10.28
N GLN A 31 -3.22 -8.14 -8.96
CA GLN A 31 -3.67 -9.34 -8.24
C GLN A 31 -5.17 -9.34 -8.00
N LEU A 32 -5.79 -8.16 -8.02
CA LEU A 32 -7.22 -8.01 -7.79
C LEU A 32 -7.96 -7.87 -9.12
N PRO A 33 -9.17 -8.43 -9.24
CA PRO A 33 -9.98 -8.26 -10.44
C PRO A 33 -10.35 -6.80 -10.70
N SER A 34 -10.61 -6.44 -11.96
CA SER A 34 -10.94 -5.06 -12.35
C SER A 34 -12.19 -4.52 -11.64
N TYR A 35 -13.19 -5.37 -11.42
CA TYR A 35 -14.42 -5.04 -10.70
C TYR A 35 -14.22 -4.76 -9.21
N ASP A 36 -13.08 -5.10 -8.59
CA ASP A 36 -12.81 -4.72 -7.19
C ASP A 36 -12.25 -3.30 -7.06
N HIS A 37 -11.87 -2.66 -8.18
CA HIS A 37 -11.10 -1.41 -8.18
C HIS A 37 -11.68 -0.30 -9.00
N ASP A 38 -12.66 -0.60 -9.84
CA ASP A 38 -13.32 0.41 -10.66
C ASP A 38 -14.79 -0.02 -10.90
N PRO A 39 -15.75 0.76 -10.39
CA PRO A 39 -17.18 0.50 -10.57
C PRO A 39 -17.61 0.42 -12.04
N ALA A 40 -16.83 0.98 -12.98
CA ALA A 40 -17.12 0.89 -14.42
C ALA A 40 -17.09 -0.54 -14.96
N PHE A 41 -16.40 -1.47 -14.29
CA PHE A 41 -16.38 -2.89 -14.66
C PHE A 41 -17.45 -3.73 -13.96
N CYS A 42 -18.22 -3.13 -13.06
CA CYS A 42 -19.31 -3.80 -12.36
C CYS A 42 -20.60 -3.74 -13.16
N HIS A 43 -21.31 -4.87 -13.23
CA HIS A 43 -22.61 -4.94 -13.89
C HIS A 43 -23.72 -4.60 -12.90
N SER A 44 -24.73 -3.87 -13.37
CA SER A 44 -26.01 -3.68 -12.67
C SER A 44 -25.94 -2.94 -11.33
N LEU A 45 -24.95 -2.06 -11.13
CA LEU A 45 -24.94 -1.16 -9.97
C LEU A 45 -25.96 -0.03 -10.16
N SER A 46 -26.77 0.24 -9.13
CA SER A 46 -27.57 1.46 -9.07
C SER A 46 -26.69 2.70 -8.91
N GLU A 47 -27.23 3.89 -9.16
CA GLU A 47 -26.49 5.15 -8.97
C GLU A 47 -25.99 5.34 -7.53
N VAL A 48 -26.76 4.87 -6.55
CA VAL A 48 -26.39 4.91 -5.13
C VAL A 48 -25.21 3.98 -4.85
N GLU A 49 -25.26 2.76 -5.37
CA GLU A 49 -24.19 1.76 -5.21
C GLU A 49 -22.91 2.18 -5.95
N LEU A 50 -23.02 2.75 -7.15
CA LEU A 50 -21.87 3.31 -7.88
C LEU A 50 -21.12 4.34 -7.03
N LYS A 51 -21.85 5.27 -6.40
CA LYS A 51 -21.25 6.29 -5.54
C LYS A 51 -20.62 5.70 -4.29
N ALA A 52 -21.30 4.76 -3.64
CA ALA A 52 -20.78 4.06 -2.45
C ALA A 52 -19.51 3.26 -2.80
N MET A 53 -19.52 2.56 -3.92
CA MET A 53 -18.37 1.77 -4.39
C MET A 53 -17.18 2.67 -4.75
N ALA A 54 -17.42 3.80 -5.43
CA ALA A 54 -16.34 4.75 -5.74
C ALA A 54 -15.68 5.31 -4.47
N GLN A 55 -16.48 5.61 -3.43
CA GLN A 55 -15.97 6.05 -2.13
C GLN A 55 -15.16 4.95 -1.44
N PHE A 56 -15.68 3.71 -1.43
CA PHE A 56 -14.99 2.57 -0.84
C PHE A 56 -13.66 2.27 -1.54
N VAL A 57 -13.65 2.22 -2.88
CA VAL A 57 -12.44 1.97 -3.67
C VAL A 57 -11.37 3.02 -3.37
N LYS A 58 -11.77 4.29 -3.19
CA LYS A 58 -10.84 5.36 -2.82
C LYS A 58 -10.20 5.10 -1.45
N SER A 59 -11.01 4.91 -0.40
CA SER A 59 -10.47 4.69 0.95
C SER A 59 -9.66 3.39 1.03
N PHE A 60 -10.12 2.32 0.36
CA PHE A 60 -9.39 1.06 0.29
C PHE A 60 -7.99 1.22 -0.32
N LYS A 61 -7.88 1.94 -1.45
CA LYS A 61 -6.58 2.20 -2.10
C LYS A 61 -5.66 3.08 -1.26
N GLU A 62 -6.21 4.02 -0.51
CA GLU A 62 -5.44 4.98 0.31
C GLU A 62 -5.01 4.38 1.66
N GLU A 63 -5.86 3.58 2.30
CA GLU A 63 -5.68 3.19 3.70
C GLU A 63 -5.31 1.72 3.90
N SER A 64 -5.69 0.83 2.97
CA SER A 64 -5.60 -0.62 3.17
C SER A 64 -4.74 -1.35 2.13
N LEU A 65 -4.76 -0.92 0.87
CA LEU A 65 -4.08 -1.63 -0.20
C LEU A 65 -2.56 -1.57 -0.05
N GLY A 66 -1.95 -2.71 0.21
CA GLY A 66 -0.49 -2.84 0.33
C GLY A 66 0.07 -2.49 1.71
N VAL A 67 -0.79 -2.30 2.71
CA VAL A 67 -0.39 -2.15 4.11
C VAL A 67 -0.31 -3.52 4.78
N GLY A 68 0.78 -3.80 5.50
CA GLY A 68 0.94 -5.02 6.27
C GLY A 68 2.24 -5.03 7.07
N GLU A 69 2.17 -5.48 8.32
CA GLU A 69 3.35 -5.67 9.18
C GLU A 69 3.96 -7.05 8.93
N VAL A 70 5.29 -7.13 8.93
CA VAL A 70 6.03 -8.39 8.85
C VAL A 70 6.63 -8.67 10.22
N ALA A 71 6.15 -9.72 10.89
CA ALA A 71 6.72 -10.22 12.14
C ALA A 71 7.65 -11.41 11.90
N LEU A 72 8.66 -11.59 12.76
CA LEU A 72 9.45 -12.81 12.75
C LEU A 72 8.61 -13.99 13.26
N PRO A 73 8.91 -15.23 12.84
CA PRO A 73 8.25 -16.41 13.38
C PRO A 73 8.37 -16.45 14.92
N GLY A 74 7.24 -16.36 15.63
CA GLY A 74 7.18 -16.37 17.09
C GLY A 74 6.99 -14.99 17.75
N GLU A 75 7.12 -13.90 17.00
CA GLU A 75 6.77 -12.55 17.48
C GLU A 75 5.27 -12.28 17.33
N LYS A 76 4.69 -11.62 18.33
CA LYS A 76 3.31 -11.16 18.32
C LYS A 76 3.31 -9.74 17.76
N CYS A 77 2.55 -9.45 16.70
CA CYS A 77 2.39 -8.08 16.22
C CYS A 77 1.76 -7.22 17.33
N THR A 78 2.52 -6.30 17.90
CA THR A 78 1.97 -5.27 18.78
C THR A 78 1.51 -4.12 17.90
N ALA A 79 0.21 -4.06 17.60
CA ALA A 79 -0.37 -2.96 16.82
C ALA A 79 0.00 -1.62 17.48
N VAL A 80 0.83 -0.83 16.81
CA VAL A 80 1.24 0.50 17.28
C VAL A 80 0.05 1.44 17.07
N LYS A 81 -0.56 1.90 18.15
CA LYS A 81 -1.52 3.01 18.10
C LYS A 81 -0.71 4.30 18.01
N ASN A 82 -0.78 4.97 16.86
CA ASN A 82 -0.16 6.27 16.68
C ASN A 82 -1.04 7.34 17.34
N GLU A 83 -0.60 7.82 18.51
CA GLU A 83 -1.15 8.99 19.19
C GLU A 83 -0.02 10.01 19.41
N ASP A 84 -0.15 11.11 18.65
CA ASP A 84 0.45 12.46 18.70
C ASP A 84 1.95 12.69 19.03
N ALA A 85 2.52 13.68 18.32
CA ALA A 85 3.94 14.03 18.29
C ALA A 85 4.44 14.81 19.54
N SER A 86 5.65 14.48 20.02
CA SER A 86 6.63 15.41 20.65
C SER A 86 8.03 14.76 20.82
N GLN A 87 9.08 15.60 20.74
CA GLN A 87 10.55 15.42 20.58
C GLN A 87 11.26 14.43 21.55
N GLU A 88 12.40 13.77 21.27
CA GLU A 88 13.77 14.26 20.95
C GLU A 88 14.72 13.08 20.50
N GLN A 89 15.82 13.33 19.76
CA GLN A 89 16.72 12.32 19.12
C GLN A 89 17.87 11.79 20.01
N PRO A 90 18.35 10.53 19.77
CA PRO A 90 19.65 10.33 19.09
C PRO A 90 19.69 9.16 18.05
N ASP A 91 20.55 9.27 17.02
CA ASP A 91 20.80 8.34 15.88
C ASP A 91 21.59 7.05 16.29
N PRO A 92 21.44 5.86 15.63
CA PRO A 92 21.58 5.61 14.18
C PRO A 92 20.56 4.64 13.53
N GLU A 93 20.41 4.75 12.20
CA GLU A 93 19.72 3.82 11.27
C GLU A 93 18.24 3.54 11.54
N THR A 94 17.42 4.59 11.44
CA THR A 94 15.97 4.48 11.49
C THR A 94 15.41 3.88 10.20
N THR A 95 15.06 2.60 10.24
CA THR A 95 14.15 1.99 9.24
C THR A 95 12.75 2.55 9.46
N THR A 96 12.43 3.63 8.75
CA THR A 96 11.08 4.22 8.72
C THR A 96 10.39 3.85 7.41
N ASN A 97 9.42 2.93 7.49
CA ASN A 97 8.48 2.66 6.39
C ASN A 97 7.17 3.35 6.75
N GLY A 98 6.94 4.55 6.20
CA GLY A 98 5.69 5.28 6.38
C GLY A 98 5.59 6.51 5.50
N THR A 99 4.73 6.41 4.48
CA THR A 99 4.05 7.50 3.79
C THR A 99 4.91 8.59 3.14
N ALA A 100 5.07 8.49 1.82
CA ALA A 100 5.37 9.64 0.96
C ALA A 100 4.22 9.78 -0.07
N GLN A 101 3.32 10.72 0.22
CA GLN A 101 2.41 11.27 -0.78
C GLN A 101 3.24 11.92 -1.89
N SER A 102 2.97 11.56 -3.14
CA SER A 102 3.32 12.38 -4.30
C SER A 102 2.06 12.53 -5.16
N PRO A 103 1.70 13.75 -5.60
CA PRO A 103 0.51 13.96 -6.40
C PRO A 103 0.75 13.40 -7.80
N LEU A 104 0.13 12.27 -8.13
CA LEU A 104 0.14 11.73 -9.49
C LEU A 104 -0.82 12.55 -10.36
N SER A 105 -0.33 13.68 -10.85
CA SER A 105 -0.71 14.18 -12.17
C SER A 105 -0.11 13.22 -13.19
N ASN A 106 -0.94 12.42 -13.87
CA ASN A 106 -0.97 12.31 -15.35
C ASN A 106 -1.87 11.19 -15.85
N LYS A 107 -2.39 11.47 -17.05
CA LYS A 107 -3.49 10.84 -17.78
C LYS A 107 -3.34 9.34 -18.06
N SER A 108 -4.52 8.70 -18.05
CA SER A 108 -4.96 7.56 -18.87
C SER A 108 -4.04 7.15 -20.01
N GLU A 109 -3.58 5.90 -19.95
CA GLU A 109 -3.52 4.98 -21.09
C GLU A 109 -3.48 3.56 -20.52
N TYR A 110 -4.64 2.89 -20.53
CA TYR A 110 -4.90 1.50 -20.93
C TYR A 110 -6.35 1.14 -20.58
#